data_AF-A0A8H5NGW9-F1
#
_entry.id   AF-A0A8H5NGW9-F1
#
_cell.length_a   1.000
_cell.length_b   1.000
_cell.length_c   1.000
_cell.angle_alpha   90.00
_cell.angle_beta   90.00
_cell.angle_gamma   90.00
#
_symmetry.space_group_name_H-M   'P 1'
#
loop_
_entity.id
_entity.type
_entity.pdbx_description
1 polymer ?
#
loop_
_entity_poly.entity_id
_entity_poly.type
_entity_poly.pdbx_seq_one_letter_code
_entity_poly.pdbx_strand_id
1 'polypeptide(L)'
;TVYFPASISPETREAVQSRVHRLRTTAAYGKGLQHLSPYVSTPSLGWVEGGLEWEGQDAVACVWVHKWKSKEAEERFKTTETFAHMKDGELIQPLTLDLFEQDLKDLGALGWEEQHFNFETTCYIP
;
A
#
# COMPACT_ATOMS: atom_id res chain seq x y z
N THR A 1 7.13 1.95 -3.34
CA THR A 1 8.23 1.18 -2.73
C THR A 1 8.61 1.81 -1.42
N VAL A 2 8.65 1.03 -0.34
CA VAL A 2 9.05 1.46 0.99
C VAL A 2 10.39 0.83 1.29
N TYR A 3 11.27 1.57 1.95
CA TYR A 3 12.58 1.12 2.37
C TYR A 3 12.58 0.92 3.88
N PHE A 4 13.14 -0.20 4.33
CA PHE A 4 13.35 -0.54 5.73
C PHE A 4 14.83 -0.84 5.97
N PRO A 5 15.31 -0.75 7.22
CA PRO A 5 16.66 -1.20 7.56
C PRO A 5 16.85 -2.67 7.13
N ALA A 6 18.04 -3.01 6.64
CA ALA A 6 18.36 -4.38 6.24
C ALA A 6 18.17 -5.40 7.39
N SER A 7 18.24 -4.96 8.64
CA SER A 7 18.03 -5.75 9.85
C SER A 7 16.56 -5.90 10.28
N ILE A 8 15.58 -5.56 9.42
CA ILE A 8 14.16 -5.71 9.73
C ILE A 8 13.80 -7.15 10.11
N SER A 9 12.95 -7.30 11.14
CA SER A 9 12.54 -8.63 11.62
C SER A 9 11.48 -9.28 10.72
N PRO A 10 11.38 -10.62 10.68
CA PRO A 10 10.30 -11.31 9.98
C PRO A 10 8.90 -10.89 10.43
N GLU A 11 8.70 -10.65 11.73
CA GLU A 11 7.41 -10.21 12.29
C GLU A 11 7.01 -8.83 11.75
N THR A 12 8.00 -7.94 11.58
CA THR A 12 7.77 -6.62 10.99
C THR A 12 7.39 -6.76 9.51
N ARG A 13 8.03 -7.68 8.77
CA ARG A 13 7.67 -7.95 7.38
C ARG A 13 6.23 -8.48 7.23
N GLU A 14 5.82 -9.38 8.11
CA GLU A 14 4.44 -9.87 8.17
C GLU A 14 3.44 -8.75 8.55
N ALA A 15 3.82 -7.88 9.49
CA ALA A 15 3.01 -6.74 9.87
C ALA A 15 2.79 -5.79 8.68
N VAL A 16 3.84 -5.46 7.91
CA VAL A 16 3.74 -4.66 6.68
C VAL A 16 2.79 -5.31 5.68
N GLN A 17 2.90 -6.62 5.46
CA GLN A 17 1.99 -7.35 4.57
C GLN A 17 0.53 -7.25 5.04
N SER A 18 0.29 -7.39 6.33
CA SER A 18 -1.04 -7.21 6.94
C SER A 18 -1.58 -5.79 6.72
N ARG A 19 -0.73 -4.76 6.82
CA ARG A 19 -1.12 -3.37 6.57
C ARG A 19 -1.45 -3.10 5.11
N VAL A 20 -0.66 -3.60 4.16
CA VAL A 20 -0.96 -3.48 2.73
C VAL A 20 -2.28 -4.19 2.38
N HIS A 21 -2.59 -5.31 3.03
CA HIS A 21 -3.87 -5.98 2.85
C HIS A 21 -5.06 -5.18 3.40
N ARG A 22 -4.88 -4.26 4.35
CA ARG A 22 -5.94 -3.34 4.82
C ARG A 22 -6.26 -2.24 3.82
N LEU A 23 -5.38 -1.97 2.86
CA LEU A 23 -5.70 -1.09 1.72
C LEU A 23 -6.74 -1.72 0.77
N ARG A 24 -7.12 -2.99 0.98
CA ARG A 24 -8.26 -3.62 0.30
C ARG A 24 -9.56 -3.05 0.88
N THR A 25 -10.15 -2.09 0.19
CA THR A 25 -11.47 -1.49 0.49
C THR A 25 -12.64 -2.48 0.57
N THR A 26 -12.41 -3.76 0.27
CA THR A 26 -13.42 -4.83 0.20
C THR A 26 -14.20 -5.07 1.50
N ALA A 27 -13.73 -4.61 2.67
CA ALA A 27 -14.49 -4.77 3.91
C ALA A 27 -15.72 -3.85 3.98
N ALA A 28 -15.70 -2.67 3.35
CA ALA A 28 -16.85 -1.75 3.33
C ALA A 28 -17.89 -2.13 2.25
N TYR A 29 -17.45 -2.83 1.21
CA TYR A 29 -18.26 -3.15 0.05
C TYR A 29 -18.45 -4.66 -0.04
N GLY A 30 -19.57 -5.17 0.50
CA GLY A 30 -19.96 -6.58 0.37
C GLY A 30 -19.94 -7.06 -1.10
N LYS A 31 -20.11 -8.36 -1.33
CA LYS A 31 -19.93 -9.01 -2.65
C LYS A 31 -20.64 -8.29 -3.83
N GLY A 32 -21.77 -7.60 -3.59
CA GLY A 32 -22.50 -6.82 -4.60
C GLY A 32 -21.92 -5.43 -4.94
N LEU A 33 -21.04 -4.88 -4.10
CA LEU A 33 -20.47 -3.54 -4.25
C LEU A 33 -18.99 -3.54 -4.68
N GLN A 34 -18.42 -4.71 -5.02
CA GLN A 34 -17.05 -4.82 -5.53
C GLN A 34 -16.80 -3.97 -6.79
N HIS A 35 -17.85 -3.71 -7.59
CA HIS A 35 -17.77 -2.84 -8.76
C HIS A 35 -17.42 -1.37 -8.39
N LEU A 36 -17.67 -0.96 -7.15
CA LEU A 36 -17.29 0.37 -6.62
C LEU A 36 -15.83 0.43 -6.13
N SER A 37 -15.15 -0.73 -6.02
CA SER A 37 -13.72 -0.75 -5.69
C SER A 37 -12.92 0.13 -6.66
N PRO A 38 -12.01 0.98 -6.17
CA PRO A 38 -11.14 1.78 -7.03
C PRO A 38 -10.08 0.90 -7.74
N TYR A 39 -9.92 -0.35 -7.30
CA TYR A 39 -8.96 -1.30 -7.82
C TYR A 39 -9.56 -2.25 -8.86
N VAL A 40 -8.75 -2.63 -9.84
CA VAL A 40 -8.99 -3.75 -10.76
C VAL A 40 -8.75 -5.09 -10.06
N SER A 41 -7.74 -5.15 -9.19
CA SER A 41 -7.37 -6.35 -8.43
C SER A 41 -6.82 -5.99 -7.05
N THR A 42 -6.77 -6.96 -6.15
CA THR A 42 -6.14 -6.74 -4.84
C THR A 42 -4.67 -6.33 -4.99
N PRO A 43 -4.12 -5.53 -4.06
CA PRO A 43 -2.72 -5.15 -4.11
C PRO A 43 -1.82 -6.37 -3.97
N SER A 44 -0.74 -6.36 -4.74
CA SER A 44 0.35 -7.33 -4.65
C SER A 44 1.50 -6.72 -3.85
N LEU A 45 2.25 -7.56 -3.14
CA LEU A 45 3.38 -7.15 -2.32
C LEU A 45 4.54 -8.13 -2.52
N GLY A 46 5.76 -7.61 -2.57
CA GLY A 46 6.99 -8.39 -2.60
C GLY A 46 8.13 -7.67 -1.89
N TRP A 47 9.10 -8.45 -1.42
CA TRP A 47 10.32 -7.95 -0.82
C TRP A 47 11.48 -8.08 -1.80
N VAL A 48 12.32 -7.05 -1.84
CA VAL A 48 13.58 -7.04 -2.59
C VAL A 48 14.71 -6.91 -1.57
N GLU A 49 15.64 -7.87 -1.62
CA GLU A 49 16.77 -7.98 -0.70
C GLU A 49 18.09 -7.77 -1.42
N GLY A 50 19.05 -7.16 -0.71
CA GLY A 50 20.44 -7.04 -1.14
C GLY A 50 20.71 -5.86 -2.09
N GLY A 51 21.87 -5.22 -1.92
CA GLY A 51 22.39 -4.18 -2.82
C GLY A 51 21.54 -2.91 -2.91
N LEU A 52 20.68 -2.66 -1.92
CA LEU A 52 19.84 -1.48 -1.82
C LEU A 52 20.35 -0.58 -0.70
N GLU A 53 20.45 0.71 -1.00
CA GLU A 53 20.76 1.74 -0.03
C GLU A 53 19.65 2.80 -0.05
N TRP A 54 19.28 3.31 1.12
CA TRP A 54 18.41 4.48 1.28
C TRP A 54 19.16 5.53 2.10
N GLU A 55 19.38 6.71 1.51
CA GLU A 55 20.15 7.81 2.14
C GLU A 55 21.50 7.36 2.75
N GLY A 56 22.18 6.41 2.10
CA GLY A 56 23.48 5.87 2.55
C GLY A 56 23.40 4.81 3.64
N GLN A 57 22.21 4.25 3.89
CA GLN A 57 22.01 3.12 4.82
C GLN A 57 21.60 1.86 4.05
N ASP A 58 22.19 0.72 4.42
CA ASP A 58 21.77 -0.59 3.90
C ASP A 58 20.29 -0.86 4.18
N ALA A 59 19.55 -1.13 3.11
CA ALA A 59 18.11 -1.25 3.16
C ALA A 59 17.60 -2.54 2.49
N VAL A 60 16.36 -2.88 2.82
CA VAL A 60 15.53 -3.78 2.03
C VAL A 60 14.31 -3.02 1.56
N ALA A 61 13.80 -3.36 0.37
CA ALA A 61 12.63 -2.69 -0.19
C ALA A 61 11.40 -3.58 -0.14
N CYS A 62 10.29 -3.01 0.30
CA CYS A 62 8.96 -3.56 0.12
C CYS A 62 8.29 -2.87 -1.07
N VAL A 63 8.03 -3.63 -2.12
CA VAL A 63 7.29 -3.17 -3.30
C VAL A 63 5.85 -3.61 -3.14
N TRP A 64 4.92 -2.66 -3.00
CA TRP A 64 3.50 -2.92 -3.14
C TRP A 64 2.98 -2.26 -4.41
N VAL A 65 2.09 -2.96 -5.11
CA VAL A 65 1.57 -2.55 -6.40
C VAL A 65 0.05 -2.55 -6.36
N HIS A 66 -0.54 -1.41 -6.69
CA HIS A 66 -1.97 -1.27 -6.90
C HIS A 66 -2.28 -1.21 -8.39
N LYS A 67 -3.25 -2.02 -8.82
CA LYS A 67 -3.82 -1.89 -10.16
C LYS A 67 -5.11 -1.07 -10.08
N TRP A 68 -4.99 0.23 -10.29
CA TRP A 68 -6.12 1.15 -10.28
C TRP A 68 -6.97 1.03 -11.55
N LYS A 69 -8.27 1.34 -11.44
CA LYS A 69 -9.16 1.40 -12.62
C LYS A 69 -8.90 2.59 -13.51
N SER A 70 -8.56 3.73 -12.91
CA SER A 70 -8.19 4.96 -13.59
C SER A 70 -7.41 5.86 -12.63
N LYS A 71 -6.80 6.91 -13.17
CA LYS A 71 -6.10 7.92 -12.36
C LYS A 71 -7.06 8.65 -11.41
N GLU A 72 -8.28 8.94 -11.86
CA GLU A 72 -9.31 9.58 -11.04
C GLU A 72 -9.76 8.69 -9.87
N ALA A 73 -9.81 7.37 -10.08
CA ALA A 73 -10.15 6.41 -9.02
C ALA A 73 -9.06 6.36 -7.95
N GLU A 74 -7.79 6.43 -8.35
CA GLU A 74 -6.64 6.54 -7.45
C GLU A 74 -6.70 7.85 -6.65
N GLU A 75 -6.81 8.99 -7.32
CA GLU A 75 -6.86 10.31 -6.68
C GLU A 75 -8.04 10.40 -5.69
N ARG A 76 -9.21 9.91 -6.08
CA ARG A 76 -10.37 9.85 -5.19
C ARG A 76 -10.11 8.98 -3.97
N PHE A 77 -9.52 7.78 -4.14
CA PHE A 77 -9.21 6.92 -3.01
C PHE A 77 -8.26 7.63 -2.03
N LYS A 78 -7.16 8.21 -2.54
CA LYS A 78 -6.16 8.88 -1.71
C LYS A 78 -6.70 10.07 -0.94
N THR A 79 -7.69 10.78 -1.49
CA THR A 79 -8.24 12.01 -0.90
C THR A 79 -9.51 11.81 -0.08
N THR A 80 -10.23 10.69 -0.24
CA THR A 80 -11.56 10.52 0.36
C THR A 80 -11.76 9.23 1.14
N GLU A 81 -10.96 8.18 0.90
CA GLU A 81 -11.19 6.92 1.60
C GLU A 81 -10.70 7.02 3.05
N THR A 82 -11.63 6.93 4.00
CA THR A 82 -11.31 6.93 5.44
C THR A 82 -11.52 5.56 6.06
N PHE A 83 -10.71 5.22 7.07
CA PHE A 83 -10.87 3.99 7.84
C PHE A 83 -11.20 4.33 9.31
N ALA A 84 -12.27 3.72 9.83
CA ALA A 84 -12.65 3.91 11.23
C ALA A 84 -11.55 3.36 12.15
N HIS A 85 -10.98 4.21 13.01
CA HIS A 85 -9.82 3.91 13.83
C HIS A 85 -10.04 4.43 15.25
N MET A 86 -9.71 3.62 16.25
CA MET A 86 -9.78 4.03 17.65
C MET A 86 -8.45 4.63 18.07
N LYS A 87 -8.45 5.89 18.51
CA LYS A 87 -7.27 6.57 19.06
C LYS A 87 -7.62 7.21 20.38
N ASP A 88 -6.86 6.89 21.43
CA ASP A 88 -7.04 7.44 22.78
C ASP A 88 -8.48 7.26 23.36
N GLY A 89 -9.16 6.19 22.94
CA GLY A 89 -10.54 5.89 23.35
C GLY A 89 -11.62 6.57 22.49
N GLU A 90 -11.24 7.40 21.52
CA GLU A 90 -12.17 8.05 20.59
C GLU A 90 -12.15 7.40 19.21
N LEU A 91 -13.31 7.33 18.57
CA LEU A 91 -13.44 6.87 17.19
C LEU A 91 -13.14 8.02 16.23
N ILE A 92 -12.03 7.92 15.52
CA ILE A 92 -11.64 8.85 14.45
C ILE A 92 -11.77 8.17 13.09
N GLN A 93 -11.82 8.97 12.02
CA GLN A 93 -11.90 8.51 10.63
C GLN A 93 -10.79 9.17 9.79
N PRO A 94 -9.51 8.86 10.06
CA PRO A 94 -8.41 9.37 9.25
C PRO A 94 -8.48 8.83 7.82
N LEU A 95 -7.80 9.51 6.90
CA LEU A 95 -7.58 8.97 5.57
C LEU A 95 -6.82 7.64 5.68
N THR A 96 -7.25 6.68 4.87
CA THR A 96 -6.68 5.33 4.84
C THR A 96 -5.21 5.37 4.47
N LEU A 97 -4.82 6.27 3.56
CA LEU A 97 -3.44 6.45 3.16
C LEU A 97 -2.61 7.04 4.31
N ASP A 98 -3.07 8.09 4.97
CA ASP A 98 -2.36 8.71 6.10
C ASP A 98 -2.11 7.70 7.23
N LEU A 99 -3.12 6.89 7.55
CA LEU A 99 -3.00 5.84 8.57
C LEU A 99 -1.97 4.78 8.14
N PHE A 100 -1.99 4.40 6.87
CA PHE A 100 -1.04 3.43 6.31
C PHE A 100 0.40 3.97 6.33
N GLU A 101 0.62 5.22 5.93
CA GLU A 101 1.93 5.87 6.00
C GLU A 101 2.44 5.97 7.44
N GLN A 102 1.56 6.28 8.40
CA GLN A 102 1.93 6.29 9.81
C GLN A 102 2.27 4.87 10.30
N ASP A 103 1.46 3.86 9.97
CA ASP A 103 1.75 2.46 10.30
C ASP A 103 3.13 2.02 9.77
N LEU A 104 3.51 2.45 8.56
CA LEU A 104 4.83 2.14 8.00
C LEU A 104 5.97 2.82 8.76
N LYS A 105 5.81 4.09 9.14
CA LYS A 105 6.78 4.80 10.00
C LYS A 105 6.91 4.11 11.36
N ASP A 106 5.81 3.72 11.97
CA ASP A 106 5.79 3.02 13.27
C ASP A 106 6.46 1.64 13.20
N LEU A 107 6.44 1.01 12.02
CA LEU A 107 7.18 -0.23 11.71
C LEU A 107 8.66 0.02 11.33
N GLY A 108 9.13 1.26 11.40
CA GLY A 108 10.53 1.61 11.18
C GLY A 108 10.90 1.83 9.71
N ALA A 109 9.96 2.24 8.86
CA ALA A 109 10.28 2.64 7.49
C ALA A 109 11.28 3.81 7.47
N LEU A 110 12.30 3.71 6.62
CA LEU A 110 13.27 4.77 6.37
C LEU A 110 12.71 5.85 5.45
N GLY A 111 11.85 5.43 4.52
CA GLY A 111 11.24 6.30 3.52
C GLY A 111 10.54 5.49 2.45
N TRP A 112 9.92 6.18 1.49
CA TRP A 112 9.27 5.54 0.36
C TRP A 112 9.20 6.44 -0.85
N GLU A 113 9.04 5.78 -2.00
CA GLU A 113 8.81 6.40 -3.28
C GLU A 113 7.56 5.82 -3.92
N GLU A 114 6.80 6.68 -4.58
CA GLU A 114 5.66 6.28 -5.39
C GLU A 114 6.00 6.42 -6.87
N GLN A 115 5.62 5.43 -7.66
CA GLN A 115 5.84 5.41 -9.10
C GLN A 115 4.56 4.96 -9.80
N HIS A 116 4.18 5.66 -10.87
CA HIS A 116 3.04 5.34 -11.72
C HIS A 116 3.50 4.75 -13.04
N PHE A 117 2.93 3.61 -13.40
CA PHE A 117 3.22 2.93 -14.65
C PHE A 117 1.94 2.78 -15.46
N ASN A 118 1.98 3.22 -16.73
CA ASN A 118 0.95 2.92 -17.71
C ASN A 118 1.39 1.68 -18.47
N PHE A 119 0.63 0.59 -18.33
CA PHE A 119 0.87 -0.62 -19.12
C PHE A 119 0.07 -0.56 -20.41
N GLU A 120 0.75 -0.64 -21.54
CA GLU A 120 0.10 -0.85 -22.83
C GLU A 120 -0.17 -2.34 -23.01
N THR A 121 -1.45 -2.71 -23.17
CA THR A 121 -1.79 -4.09 -23.55
C THR A 121 -1.57 -4.23 -25.05
N THR A 122 -0.41 -4.72 -25.45
CA THR A 122 -0.21 -5.18 -26.84
C THR A 122 -0.88 -6.54 -27.00
N CYS A 123 -2.08 -6.55 -27.58
CA CYS A 123 -2.70 -7.81 -28.03
C CYS A 123 -1.87 -8.34 -29.21
N TYR A 124 -1.05 -9.37 -28.96
CA TYR A 124 -0.48 -10.17 -30.04
C TYR A 124 -1.61 -11.06 -30.59
N ILE A 125 -2.12 -10.74 -31.77
CA ILE A 125 -3.03 -11.62 -32.51
C ILE A 125 -2.14 -12.47 -33.43
N PRO A 126 -1.96 -13.78 -33.15
CA PRO A 126 -1.20 -14.67 -34.01
C PRO A 126 -1.86 -14.91 -35.37
#